data_AF-A0A180FX91-F1
#
_entry.id   AF-A0A180FX91-F1
#
_cell.length_a   1.000
_cell.length_b   1.000
_cell.length_c   1.000
_cell.angle_alpha   90.00
_cell.angle_beta   90.00
_cell.angle_gamma   90.00
#
_symmetry.space_group_name_H-M   'P 1'
#
loop_
_entity.id
_entity.type
_entity.pdbx_description
1 polymer ?
#
loop_
_entity_poly.entity_id
_entity_poly.type
_entity_poly.pdbx_seq_one_letter_code
_entity_poly.pdbx_strand_id
1 'polypeptide(L)'
;MRDIARLTRAEEEVRRIGREVRRSVRWAINEHNRILPLIVGLQHDTDWATERIEPILADPILNSLVNEDQLSFIKGILYTAFLEITSLQLVWEKDMTKIIQQTGPYENDDQLMDDWSNQVTRIAFLEQSGCLSMIEGDFDNTLGESWRQMDQVTMRYFLDASANAATTNNQEEQADEDDGTENVIGDEEEFERALEEEDLNAAFADSIHLR
;
A
#
# COMPACT_ATOMS: atom_id res chain seq x y z
N MET A 1 -40.79 -4.90 1.01
CA MET A 1 -40.09 -5.74 0.00
C MET A 1 -38.92 -5.03 -0.68
N ARG A 2 -39.02 -3.72 -0.99
CA ARG A 2 -37.89 -2.96 -1.55
C ARG A 2 -36.69 -2.86 -0.62
N ASP A 3 -36.91 -2.70 0.69
CA ASP A 3 -35.82 -2.49 1.66
C ASP A 3 -34.97 -3.75 1.86
N ILE A 4 -35.62 -4.92 1.86
CA ILE A 4 -34.92 -6.22 1.90
C ILE A 4 -34.05 -6.40 0.65
N ALA A 5 -34.55 -6.02 -0.53
CA ALA A 5 -33.77 -6.12 -1.78
C ALA A 5 -32.61 -5.11 -1.85
N ARG A 6 -32.73 -3.96 -1.17
CA ARG A 6 -31.64 -2.99 -1.03
C ARG A 6 -30.57 -3.51 -0.07
N LEU A 7 -30.98 -4.08 1.07
CA LEU A 7 -30.08 -4.70 2.04
C LEU A 7 -29.27 -5.84 1.40
N THR A 8 -29.92 -6.75 0.69
CA THR A 8 -29.22 -7.88 0.04
C THR A 8 -28.25 -7.42 -1.04
N ARG A 9 -28.57 -6.35 -1.77
CA ARG A 9 -27.63 -5.74 -2.72
C ARG A 9 -26.44 -5.12 -1.99
N ALA A 10 -26.67 -4.37 -0.93
CA ALA A 10 -25.60 -3.74 -0.15
C ALA A 10 -24.63 -4.80 0.41
N GLU A 11 -25.16 -5.88 0.99
CA GLU A 11 -24.35 -7.00 1.48
C GLU A 11 -23.51 -7.67 0.38
N GLU A 12 -24.06 -7.83 -0.82
CA GLU A 12 -23.30 -8.40 -1.94
C GLU A 12 -22.21 -7.45 -2.44
N GLU A 13 -22.47 -6.13 -2.48
CA GLU A 13 -21.45 -5.15 -2.84
C GLU A 13 -20.31 -5.12 -1.81
N VAL A 14 -20.61 -5.23 -0.51
CA VAL A 14 -19.57 -5.37 0.54
C VAL A 14 -18.70 -6.60 0.29
N ARG A 15 -19.31 -7.76 -0.01
CA ARG A 15 -18.55 -8.98 -0.34
C ARG A 15 -17.73 -8.81 -1.61
N ARG A 16 -18.29 -8.16 -2.63
CA ARG A 16 -17.61 -7.90 -3.90
C ARG A 16 -16.38 -7.01 -3.69
N ILE A 17 -16.51 -5.92 -2.93
CA ILE A 17 -15.39 -5.05 -2.57
C ILE A 17 -14.31 -5.87 -1.85
N GLY A 18 -14.69 -6.68 -0.86
CA GLY A 18 -13.76 -7.56 -0.16
C GLY A 18 -13.00 -8.52 -1.09
N ARG A 19 -13.67 -9.07 -2.12
CA ARG A 19 -13.02 -9.95 -3.11
C ARG A 19 -12.05 -9.18 -4.01
N GLU A 20 -12.42 -7.99 -4.46
CA GLU A 20 -11.55 -7.17 -5.31
C GLU A 20 -10.32 -6.66 -4.55
N VAL A 21 -10.48 -6.25 -3.29
CA VAL A 21 -9.35 -5.89 -2.42
C VAL A 21 -8.35 -7.04 -2.30
N ARG A 22 -8.82 -8.26 -2.00
CA ARG A 22 -7.94 -9.44 -1.94
C ARG A 22 -7.27 -9.74 -3.27
N ARG A 23 -7.95 -9.50 -4.39
CA ARG A 23 -7.35 -9.64 -5.73
C ARG A 23 -6.24 -8.61 -5.94
N SER A 24 -6.46 -7.35 -5.58
CA SER A 24 -5.46 -6.29 -5.67
C SER A 24 -4.25 -6.54 -4.79
N VAL A 25 -4.46 -6.97 -3.55
CA VAL A 25 -3.38 -7.34 -2.60
C VAL A 25 -2.56 -8.51 -3.16
N ARG A 26 -3.21 -9.58 -3.63
CA ARG A 26 -2.50 -10.71 -4.27
C ARG A 26 -1.72 -10.29 -5.51
N TRP A 27 -2.30 -9.41 -6.33
CA TRP A 27 -1.61 -8.90 -7.52
C TRP A 27 -0.35 -8.13 -7.13
N ALA A 28 -0.44 -7.21 -6.17
CA ALA A 28 0.70 -6.43 -5.69
C ALA A 28 1.80 -7.32 -5.10
N ILE A 29 1.44 -8.30 -4.26
CA ILE A 29 2.38 -9.26 -3.69
C ILE A 29 3.12 -10.04 -4.78
N ASN A 30 2.38 -10.54 -5.76
CA ASN A 30 2.94 -11.33 -6.85
C ASN A 30 3.87 -10.49 -7.73
N GLU A 31 3.49 -9.26 -8.04
CA GLU A 31 4.30 -8.39 -8.89
C GLU A 31 5.58 -7.94 -8.15
N HIS A 32 5.48 -7.62 -6.85
CA HIS A 32 6.63 -7.38 -5.99
C HIS A 32 7.58 -8.60 -5.98
N ASN A 33 7.06 -9.81 -5.76
CA ASN A 33 7.84 -11.05 -5.76
C ASN A 33 8.46 -11.39 -7.12
N ARG A 34 7.89 -10.86 -8.21
CA ARG A 34 8.42 -11.04 -9.56
C ARG A 34 9.56 -10.07 -9.86
N ILE A 35 9.44 -8.82 -9.45
CA ILE A 35 10.39 -7.75 -9.80
C ILE A 35 11.56 -7.68 -8.81
N LEU A 36 11.32 -7.79 -7.50
CA LEU A 36 12.37 -7.65 -6.49
C LEU A 36 13.57 -8.60 -6.72
N PRO A 37 13.37 -9.91 -6.99
CA PRO A 37 14.50 -10.80 -7.26
C PRO A 37 15.30 -10.39 -8.50
N LEU A 38 14.64 -9.86 -9.54
CA LEU A 38 15.33 -9.42 -10.76
C LEU A 38 16.20 -8.20 -10.49
N ILE A 39 15.69 -7.20 -9.76
CA ILE A 39 16.48 -6.02 -9.35
C ILE A 39 17.69 -6.48 -8.54
N VAL A 40 17.46 -7.32 -7.53
CA VAL A 40 18.52 -7.92 -6.73
C VAL A 40 19.54 -8.65 -7.61
N GLY A 41 19.08 -9.49 -8.53
CA GLY A 41 19.96 -10.31 -9.35
C GLY A 41 20.82 -9.48 -10.30
N LEU A 42 20.27 -8.38 -10.82
CA LEU A 42 20.96 -7.43 -11.70
C LEU A 42 21.86 -6.43 -10.96
N GLN A 43 21.66 -6.24 -9.66
CA GLN A 43 22.55 -5.43 -8.81
C GLN A 43 23.80 -6.21 -8.40
N HIS A 44 23.68 -7.53 -8.24
CA HIS A 44 24.78 -8.42 -7.85
C HIS A 44 25.42 -9.15 -9.06
N ASP A 45 25.12 -8.69 -10.28
CA ASP A 45 25.59 -9.26 -11.55
C ASP A 45 25.50 -10.79 -11.60
N THR A 46 24.36 -11.34 -11.18
CA THR A 46 24.15 -12.79 -11.14
C THR A 46 23.71 -13.33 -12.50
N ASP A 47 24.36 -14.40 -12.96
CA ASP A 47 24.14 -14.98 -14.31
C ASP A 47 22.66 -15.30 -14.59
N TRP A 48 21.94 -15.87 -13.61
CA TRP A 48 20.53 -16.23 -13.77
C TRP A 48 19.61 -15.03 -14.04
N ALA A 49 19.95 -13.83 -13.52
CA ALA A 49 19.13 -12.64 -13.71
C ALA A 49 19.30 -12.11 -15.14
N THR A 50 20.53 -12.14 -15.64
CA THR A 50 20.88 -11.79 -17.03
C THR A 50 20.20 -12.74 -18.02
N GLU A 51 20.19 -14.05 -17.75
CA GLU A 51 19.46 -15.04 -18.58
C GLU A 51 17.96 -14.74 -18.66
N ARG A 52 17.35 -14.25 -17.57
CA ARG A 52 15.91 -13.92 -17.57
C ARG A 52 15.56 -12.66 -18.35
N ILE A 53 16.50 -11.72 -18.48
CA ILE A 53 16.30 -10.48 -19.27
C ILE A 53 16.85 -10.59 -20.69
N GLU A 54 17.59 -11.65 -21.03
CA GLU A 54 18.12 -11.91 -22.38
C GLU A 54 17.06 -11.78 -23.48
N PRO A 55 15.82 -12.30 -23.34
CA PRO A 55 14.80 -12.12 -24.37
C PRO A 55 14.39 -10.66 -24.60
N ILE A 56 14.48 -9.83 -23.56
CA ILE A 56 14.18 -8.39 -23.61
C ILE A 56 15.36 -7.64 -24.22
N LEU A 57 16.60 -8.01 -23.86
CA LEU A 57 17.82 -7.47 -24.45
C LEU A 57 17.88 -7.73 -25.97
N ALA A 58 17.34 -8.85 -26.44
CA ALA A 58 17.24 -9.19 -27.85
C ALA A 58 16.08 -8.48 -28.59
N ASP A 59 15.27 -7.67 -27.90
CA ASP A 59 14.12 -7.01 -28.50
C ASP A 59 14.55 -5.87 -29.46
N PRO A 60 13.98 -5.81 -30.68
CA PRO A 60 14.28 -4.74 -31.64
C PRO A 60 14.11 -3.31 -31.14
N ILE A 61 13.29 -3.08 -30.10
CA ILE A 61 13.08 -1.78 -29.48
C ILE A 61 14.41 -1.23 -28.91
N LEU A 62 15.27 -2.11 -28.40
CA LEU A 62 16.55 -1.75 -27.79
C LEU A 62 17.69 -1.60 -28.80
N ASN A 63 17.52 -2.05 -30.06
CA ASN A 63 18.53 -1.92 -31.12
C ASN A 63 18.86 -0.45 -31.48
N SER A 64 18.03 0.49 -31.04
CA SER A 64 18.29 1.93 -31.19
C SER A 64 19.28 2.49 -30.15
N LEU A 65 19.51 1.75 -29.06
CA LEU A 65 20.47 2.10 -28.00
C LEU A 65 21.81 1.39 -28.21
N VAL A 66 22.89 1.99 -27.71
CA VAL A 66 24.20 1.35 -27.62
C VAL A 66 24.12 0.22 -26.60
N ASN A 67 24.80 -0.91 -26.83
CA ASN A 67 24.72 -2.10 -25.98
C ASN A 67 25.01 -1.82 -24.48
N GLU A 68 25.91 -0.89 -24.16
CA GLU A 68 26.20 -0.46 -22.78
C GLU A 68 25.03 0.28 -22.12
N ASP A 69 24.19 0.94 -22.92
CA ASP A 69 23.02 1.69 -22.46
C ASP A 69 21.76 0.82 -22.34
N GLN A 70 21.71 -0.33 -23.03
CA GLN A 70 20.55 -1.22 -23.02
C GLN A 70 20.29 -1.84 -21.64
N LEU A 71 21.34 -2.31 -20.96
CA LEU A 71 21.22 -2.88 -19.62
C LEU A 71 20.83 -1.82 -18.59
N SER A 72 21.44 -0.64 -18.67
CA SER A 72 21.12 0.51 -17.81
C SER A 72 19.66 0.95 -17.98
N PHE A 73 19.17 0.94 -19.22
CA PHE A 73 17.77 1.25 -19.52
C PHE A 73 16.81 0.21 -18.93
N ILE A 74 17.10 -1.08 -19.06
CA ILE A 74 16.30 -2.15 -18.44
C ILE A 74 16.30 -2.04 -16.91
N LYS A 75 17.47 -1.79 -16.31
CA LYS A 75 17.62 -1.55 -14.86
C LYS A 75 16.72 -0.39 -14.42
N GLY A 76 16.72 0.71 -15.17
CA GLY A 76 15.87 1.87 -14.91
C GLY A 76 14.37 1.56 -15.00
N ILE A 77 13.93 0.82 -16.03
CA ILE A 77 12.52 0.40 -16.18
C ILE A 77 12.09 -0.50 -15.02
N LEU A 78 12.88 -1.52 -14.70
CA LEU A 78 12.57 -2.44 -13.62
C LEU A 78 12.48 -1.70 -12.28
N TYR A 79 13.40 -0.77 -12.04
CA TYR A 79 13.37 0.01 -10.81
C TYR A 79 12.16 0.94 -10.73
N THR A 80 11.80 1.60 -11.82
CA THR A 80 10.62 2.46 -11.89
C THR A 80 9.35 1.65 -11.59
N ALA A 81 9.20 0.48 -12.22
CA ALA A 81 8.07 -0.42 -11.95
C ALA A 81 8.04 -0.89 -10.48
N PHE A 82 9.19 -1.17 -9.88
CA PHE A 82 9.28 -1.51 -8.47
C PHE A 82 8.87 -0.35 -7.55
N LEU A 83 9.31 0.87 -7.84
CA LEU A 83 8.89 2.06 -7.11
C LEU A 83 7.37 2.29 -7.18
N GLU A 84 6.77 2.11 -8.35
CA GLU A 84 5.32 2.21 -8.52
C GLU A 84 4.58 1.19 -7.64
N ILE A 85 5.01 -0.07 -7.63
CA ILE A 85 4.35 -1.11 -6.84
C ILE A 85 4.56 -0.86 -5.34
N THR A 86 5.78 -0.56 -4.92
CA THR A 86 6.09 -0.34 -3.50
C THR A 86 5.38 0.89 -2.94
N SER A 87 5.29 1.98 -3.70
CA SER A 87 4.50 3.16 -3.32
C SER A 87 3.01 2.84 -3.21
N LEU A 88 2.44 2.10 -4.16
CA LEU A 88 1.06 1.62 -4.06
C LEU A 88 0.83 0.78 -2.81
N GLN A 89 1.75 -0.13 -2.48
CA GLN A 89 1.65 -0.97 -1.29
C GLN A 89 1.65 -0.16 0.01
N LEU A 90 2.51 0.86 0.12
CA LEU A 90 2.55 1.75 1.28
C LEU A 90 1.27 2.60 1.41
N VAL A 91 0.73 3.11 0.31
CA VAL A 91 -0.52 3.88 0.31
C VAL A 91 -1.69 2.99 0.75
N TRP A 92 -1.75 1.76 0.23
CA TRP A 92 -2.86 0.84 0.48
C TRP A 92 -2.86 0.21 1.87
N GLU A 93 -1.70 0.11 2.54
CA GLU A 93 -1.57 -0.50 3.88
C GLU A 93 -2.61 0.03 4.88
N LYS A 94 -2.88 1.33 4.87
CA LYS A 94 -3.77 2.00 5.84
C LYS A 94 -5.21 1.47 5.82
N ASP A 95 -5.68 1.08 4.64
CA ASP A 95 -7.09 0.78 4.38
C ASP A 95 -7.33 -0.70 4.08
N MET A 96 -6.41 -1.37 3.37
CA MET A 96 -6.59 -2.76 2.94
C MET A 96 -6.70 -3.72 4.12
N THR A 97 -5.87 -3.53 5.15
CA THR A 97 -5.90 -4.34 6.37
C THR A 97 -7.27 -4.27 7.06
N LYS A 98 -7.86 -3.07 7.14
CA LYS A 98 -9.20 -2.87 7.72
C LYS A 98 -10.29 -3.53 6.87
N ILE A 99 -10.25 -3.34 5.56
CA ILE A 99 -11.25 -3.88 4.64
C ILE A 99 -11.23 -5.41 4.64
N ILE A 100 -10.05 -6.04 4.67
CA ILE A 100 -9.93 -7.50 4.73
C ILE A 100 -10.55 -8.04 6.03
N GLN A 101 -10.26 -7.42 7.17
CA GLN A 101 -10.82 -7.81 8.47
C GLN A 101 -12.35 -7.63 8.54
N GLN A 102 -12.89 -6.59 7.90
CA GLN A 102 -14.32 -6.26 7.95
C GLN A 102 -15.19 -7.01 6.93
N THR A 103 -14.61 -7.49 5.83
CA THR A 103 -15.37 -8.14 4.74
C THR A 103 -15.50 -9.66 4.90
N GLY A 104 -15.12 -10.19 6.06
CA GLY A 104 -15.29 -11.58 6.48
C GLY A 104 -14.04 -12.45 6.29
N PRO A 105 -13.93 -13.59 6.98
CA PRO A 105 -12.81 -14.49 6.79
C PRO A 105 -12.98 -15.28 5.48
N TYR A 106 -12.03 -15.14 4.57
CA TYR A 106 -11.89 -16.00 3.40
C TYR A 106 -10.73 -16.98 3.59
N GLU A 107 -10.72 -18.05 2.79
CA GLU A 107 -9.65 -19.03 2.79
C GLU A 107 -8.32 -18.36 2.39
N ASN A 108 -7.28 -18.63 3.19
CA ASN A 108 -5.92 -18.07 3.04
C ASN A 108 -5.77 -16.58 3.33
N ASP A 109 -6.74 -15.93 4.00
CA ASP A 109 -6.57 -14.53 4.43
C ASP A 109 -5.39 -14.37 5.39
N ASP A 110 -5.14 -15.34 6.27
CA ASP A 110 -4.00 -15.30 7.20
C ASP A 110 -2.66 -15.25 6.44
N GLN A 111 -2.44 -16.19 5.51
CA GLN A 111 -1.24 -16.21 4.68
C GLN A 111 -1.12 -14.94 3.82
N LEU A 112 -2.23 -14.46 3.27
CA LEU A 112 -2.25 -13.24 2.46
C LEU A 112 -1.80 -12.03 3.29
N MET A 113 -2.29 -11.92 4.52
CA MET A 113 -1.93 -10.83 5.44
C MET A 113 -0.49 -10.95 5.94
N ASP A 114 -0.01 -12.16 6.18
CA ASP A 114 1.39 -12.41 6.54
C ASP A 114 2.33 -11.99 5.40
N ASP A 115 2.06 -12.41 4.17
CA ASP A 115 2.85 -12.05 2.98
C ASP A 115 2.82 -10.53 2.75
N TRP A 116 1.64 -9.93 2.86
CA TRP A 116 1.46 -8.47 2.73
C TRP A 116 2.24 -7.70 3.79
N SER A 117 2.07 -8.05 5.07
CA SER A 117 2.73 -7.41 6.20
C SER A 117 4.26 -7.53 6.12
N ASN A 118 4.76 -8.69 5.69
CA ASN A 118 6.18 -8.90 5.44
C ASN A 118 6.73 -7.94 4.37
N GLN A 119 6.06 -7.83 3.23
CA GLN A 119 6.50 -6.94 2.15
C GLN A 119 6.41 -5.46 2.57
N VAL A 120 5.29 -5.02 3.15
CA VAL A 120 5.12 -3.62 3.57
C VAL A 120 6.13 -3.22 4.65
N THR A 121 6.36 -4.09 5.65
CA THR A 121 7.38 -3.83 6.70
C THR A 121 8.77 -3.68 6.09
N ARG A 122 9.11 -4.54 5.12
CA ARG A 122 10.39 -4.49 4.43
C ARG A 122 10.54 -3.23 3.58
N ILE A 123 9.48 -2.82 2.86
CA ILE A 123 9.49 -1.59 2.07
C ILE A 123 9.69 -0.37 2.98
N ALA A 124 8.91 -0.27 4.06
CA ALA A 124 9.02 0.82 5.02
C ALA A 124 10.42 0.87 5.66
N PHE A 125 11.01 -0.29 5.95
CA PHE A 125 12.37 -0.37 6.45
C PHE A 125 13.40 0.17 5.44
N LEU A 126 13.30 -0.25 4.17
CA LEU A 126 14.19 0.22 3.11
C LEU A 126 14.07 1.73 2.87
N GLU A 127 12.85 2.28 2.94
CA GLU A 127 12.58 3.71 2.86
C GLU A 127 13.24 4.48 4.03
N GLN A 128 12.99 4.06 5.28
CA GLN A 128 13.51 4.77 6.46
C GLN A 128 15.03 4.61 6.66
N SER A 129 15.61 3.51 6.19
CA SER A 129 17.06 3.31 6.19
C SER A 129 17.79 4.07 5.08
N GLY A 130 17.06 4.79 4.21
CA GLY A 130 17.63 5.48 3.05
C GLY A 130 18.14 4.55 1.97
N CYS A 131 17.80 3.26 2.03
CA CYS A 131 18.21 2.25 1.06
C CYS A 131 17.24 2.16 -0.12
N LEU A 132 16.09 2.84 -0.11
CA LEU A 132 15.15 2.92 -1.23
C LEU A 132 15.15 4.35 -1.81
N SER A 133 15.93 4.56 -2.87
CA SER A 133 15.98 5.87 -3.55
C SER A 133 14.65 6.16 -4.23
N MET A 134 13.92 7.18 -3.79
CA MET A 134 12.67 7.59 -4.47
C MET A 134 12.89 8.23 -5.86
N ILE A 135 14.14 8.25 -6.35
CA ILE A 135 14.50 8.80 -7.66
C ILE A 135 14.41 7.70 -8.71
N GLU A 136 13.54 7.89 -9.70
CA GLU A 136 13.43 6.99 -10.84
C GLU A 136 14.78 6.79 -11.55
N GLY A 137 15.13 5.53 -11.84
CA GLY A 137 16.36 5.17 -12.53
C GLY A 137 17.64 5.12 -11.68
N ASP A 138 17.60 5.50 -10.40
CA ASP A 138 18.77 5.44 -9.50
C ASP A 138 19.01 4.01 -8.97
N PHE A 139 19.28 3.07 -9.89
CA PHE A 139 19.36 1.62 -9.63
C PHE A 139 20.50 1.18 -8.68
N ASP A 140 21.62 1.88 -8.68
CA ASP A 140 22.81 1.39 -7.95
C ASP A 140 22.71 1.63 -6.43
N ASN A 141 21.82 2.52 -5.98
CA ASN A 141 21.60 2.87 -4.58
C ASN A 141 20.34 2.23 -3.96
N THR A 142 19.68 1.29 -4.64
CA THR A 142 18.25 0.96 -4.38
C THR A 142 17.95 -0.10 -3.35
N LEU A 143 18.95 -0.86 -2.88
CA LEU A 143 18.69 -1.95 -1.92
C LEU A 143 19.74 -2.10 -0.81
N GLY A 144 20.78 -1.25 -0.79
CA GLY A 144 21.92 -1.39 0.14
C GLY A 144 22.50 -2.81 0.20
N GLU A 145 23.32 -3.12 1.20
CA GLU A 145 23.72 -4.52 1.50
C GLU A 145 22.71 -5.24 2.41
N SER A 146 21.76 -4.48 2.98
CA SER A 146 20.88 -4.93 4.07
C SER A 146 19.71 -5.81 3.61
N TRP A 147 19.45 -5.91 2.30
CA TRP A 147 18.29 -6.61 1.75
C TRP A 147 18.26 -8.13 2.06
N ARG A 148 19.39 -8.78 2.38
CA ARG A 148 19.42 -10.24 2.65
C ARG A 148 19.20 -10.66 4.10
N GLN A 149 19.38 -9.79 5.09
CA GLN A 149 19.77 -10.27 6.43
C GLN A 149 18.85 -9.87 7.58
N MET A 150 17.86 -9.02 7.35
CA MET A 150 17.01 -8.56 8.46
C MET A 150 15.73 -9.38 8.57
N ASP A 151 15.51 -9.96 9.76
CA ASP A 151 14.24 -10.60 10.08
C ASP A 151 13.14 -9.54 10.28
N GLN A 152 11.88 -9.95 10.13
CA GLN A 152 10.73 -9.06 10.24
C GLN A 152 10.67 -8.36 11.60
N VAL A 153 11.07 -9.06 12.67
CA VAL A 153 11.05 -8.56 14.05
C VAL A 153 12.03 -7.40 14.22
N THR A 154 13.26 -7.54 13.71
CA THR A 154 14.27 -6.48 13.77
C THR A 154 13.87 -5.28 12.91
N MET A 155 13.30 -5.52 11.72
CA MET A 155 12.76 -4.43 10.89
C MET A 155 11.66 -3.67 11.62
N ARG A 156 10.73 -4.37 12.28
CA ARG A 156 9.65 -3.72 13.04
C ARG A 156 10.17 -2.93 14.23
N TYR A 157 11.11 -3.49 14.99
CA TYR A 157 11.76 -2.79 16.10
C TYR A 157 12.43 -1.49 15.65
N PHE A 158 13.12 -1.51 14.50
CA PHE A 158 13.73 -0.31 13.93
C PHE A 158 12.68 0.75 13.56
N LEU A 159 11.59 0.34 12.88
CA LEU A 159 10.50 1.25 12.49
C LEU A 159 9.84 1.89 13.72
N ASP A 160 9.60 1.10 14.77
CA ASP A 160 8.99 1.58 16.01
C ASP A 160 9.94 2.53 16.76
N ALA A 161 11.24 2.22 16.82
CA ALA A 161 12.25 3.09 17.42
C ALA A 161 12.38 4.43 16.67
N SER A 162 12.33 4.40 15.34
CA SER A 162 12.34 5.58 14.46
C SER A 162 11.11 6.46 14.68
N ALA A 163 9.91 5.86 14.73
CA ALA A 163 8.66 6.58 14.99
C ALA A 163 8.64 7.23 16.39
N ASN A 164 9.16 6.52 17.40
CA ASN A 164 9.24 7.04 18.75
C ASN A 164 10.25 8.20 18.86
N ALA A 165 11.41 8.10 18.20
CA ALA A 165 12.40 9.18 18.17
C ALA A 165 11.85 10.46 17.50
N ALA A 166 11.05 10.33 16.44
CA ALA A 166 10.37 11.46 15.82
C ALA A 166 9.34 12.12 16.74
N THR A 167 8.74 11.37 17.67
CA THR A 167 7.74 11.88 18.62
C THR A 167 8.39 12.59 19.81
N THR A 168 9.50 12.07 20.33
CA THR A 168 10.23 12.68 21.45
C THR A 168 10.84 14.04 21.08
N ASN A 169 11.28 14.22 19.83
CA ASN A 169 11.79 15.51 19.34
C ASN A 169 10.71 16.60 19.21
N ASN A 170 9.43 16.25 19.30
CA ASN A 170 8.32 17.21 19.29
C ASN A 170 7.78 17.53 20.70
N GLN A 171 8.40 16.99 21.77
CA GLN A 171 7.95 17.20 23.15
C GLN A 171 8.82 18.16 23.97
N GLU A 172 9.84 18.81 23.39
CA GLU A 172 10.71 19.76 24.13
C GLU A 172 10.30 21.24 24.04
N GLU A 173 9.19 21.60 23.37
CA GLU A 173 8.66 22.97 23.43
C GLU A 173 7.17 23.01 23.78
N GLN A 174 6.88 22.98 25.09
CA GLN A 174 5.95 23.86 25.83
C GLN A 174 5.34 23.13 27.03
N ALA A 175 5.93 23.41 28.20
CA ALA A 175 5.28 23.25 29.48
C ALA A 175 4.62 24.57 29.90
N ASP A 176 3.43 24.42 30.48
CA ASP A 176 2.62 25.35 31.29
C ASP A 176 1.92 26.48 30.48
N GLU A 177 0.59 26.62 30.44
CA GLU A 177 -0.38 26.70 31.53
C GLU A 177 -1.86 26.57 31.02
N ASP A 178 -2.71 26.00 31.88
CA ASP A 178 -4.11 26.34 32.16
C ASP A 178 -5.32 25.80 31.34
N ASP A 179 -6.19 25.19 32.16
CA ASP A 179 -7.65 24.97 32.16
C ASP A 179 -8.52 25.02 30.88
N GLY A 180 -9.43 24.05 30.78
CA GLY A 180 -10.54 24.10 29.83
C GLY A 180 -10.95 22.75 29.27
N THR A 181 -11.74 22.00 30.02
CA THR A 181 -12.56 20.89 29.51
C THR A 181 -13.45 21.36 28.34
N GLU A 182 -13.32 20.77 27.16
CA GLU A 182 -14.43 20.77 26.19
C GLU A 182 -14.48 19.46 25.38
N ASN A 183 -15.64 18.82 25.45
CA ASN A 183 -16.03 17.60 24.77
C ASN A 183 -15.85 17.71 23.25
N VAL A 184 -15.09 16.79 22.65
CA VAL A 184 -15.22 16.47 21.23
C VAL A 184 -16.06 15.19 21.12
N ILE A 185 -17.35 15.34 21.43
CA ILE A 185 -18.42 14.43 20.99
C ILE A 185 -19.30 15.33 20.11
N GLY A 186 -18.94 15.43 18.83
CA GLY A 186 -19.61 16.34 17.89
C GLY A 186 -19.84 15.73 16.51
N ASP A 187 -18.94 14.84 16.06
CA ASP A 187 -18.96 14.42 14.65
C ASP A 187 -19.94 13.27 14.36
N GLU A 188 -20.23 12.39 15.32
CA GLU A 188 -21.18 11.28 15.10
C GLU A 188 -22.64 11.76 15.06
N GLU A 189 -23.03 12.69 15.94
CA GLU A 189 -24.39 13.25 15.97
C GLU A 189 -24.69 14.20 14.78
N GLU A 190 -23.66 14.78 14.16
CA GLU A 190 -23.82 15.61 12.96
C GLU A 190 -24.01 14.75 11.71
N PHE A 191 -23.29 13.63 11.60
CA PHE A 191 -23.46 12.68 10.51
C PHE A 191 -24.81 11.97 10.56
N GLU A 192 -25.27 11.60 11.75
CA GLU A 192 -26.57 10.94 11.93
C GLU A 192 -27.75 11.90 11.63
N ARG A 193 -27.62 13.19 12.01
CA ARG A 193 -28.59 14.23 11.62
C ARG A 193 -28.64 14.49 10.13
N ALA A 194 -27.50 14.46 9.43
CA ALA A 194 -27.46 14.65 7.99
C ALA A 194 -28.21 13.53 7.23
N LEU A 195 -28.10 12.29 7.70
CA LEU A 195 -28.84 11.14 7.17
C LEU A 195 -30.35 11.25 7.43
N GLU A 196 -30.77 11.67 8.62
CA GLU A 196 -32.18 11.88 8.94
C GLU A 196 -32.81 13.03 8.13
N GLU A 197 -32.05 14.09 7.86
CA GLU A 197 -32.51 15.23 7.06
C GLU A 197 -32.67 14.86 5.57
N GLU A 198 -31.81 14.00 5.02
CA GLU A 198 -31.94 13.49 3.65
C GLU A 198 -33.18 12.57 3.50
N ASP A 199 -33.43 11.69 4.47
CA ASP A 199 -34.60 10.80 4.48
C ASP A 199 -35.92 11.58 4.65
N LEU A 200 -35.94 12.62 5.50
CA LEU A 200 -37.10 13.50 5.66
C LEU A 200 -37.39 14.30 4.38
N ASN A 201 -36.35 14.81 3.71
CA ASN A 201 -36.50 15.54 2.45
C ASN A 201 -36.96 14.63 1.31
N ALA A 202 -36.47 13.38 1.25
CA ALA A 202 -36.93 12.38 0.29
C ALA A 202 -38.41 12.00 0.52
N ALA A 203 -38.82 11.83 1.78
CA ALA A 203 -40.22 11.57 2.13
C ALA A 203 -41.15 12.76 1.82
N PHE A 204 -40.67 13.99 2.02
CA PHE A 204 -41.42 15.19 1.66
C PHE A 204 -41.57 15.34 0.14
N ALA A 205 -40.54 15.07 -0.64
CA ALA A 205 -40.59 15.10 -2.10
C ALA A 205 -41.58 14.08 -2.68
N ASP A 206 -41.64 12.87 -2.11
CA ASP A 206 -42.62 11.84 -2.49
C ASP A 206 -44.06 12.23 -2.12
N SER A 207 -44.25 13.00 -1.04
CA SER A 207 -45.58 13.50 -0.63
C SER A 207 -46.12 14.64 -1.50
N ILE A 208 -45.24 15.41 -2.15
CA ILE A 208 -45.60 16.55 -3.02
C ILE A 208 -46.03 16.07 -4.42
N HIS A 209 -45.66 14.84 -4.82
CA HIS A 209 -46.08 14.23 -6.10
C HIS A 209 -47.43 13.49 -6.05
N LEU A 210 -48.15 13.54 -4.92
CA LEU A 210 -49.44 12.86 -4.72
C LEU A 210 -50.65 13.80 -4.64
N ARG A 211 -50.61 14.97 -5.30
CA ARG A 211 -51.78 15.82 -5.51
C ARG A 211 -52.04 16.15 -6.98
#